data_AF-R7TC04-F1
#
_entry.id   AF-R7TC04-F1
#
_cell.length_a   1.000
_cell.length_b   1.000
_cell.length_c   1.000
_cell.angle_alpha   90.00
_cell.angle_beta   90.00
_cell.angle_gamma   90.00
#
_symmetry.space_group_name_H-M   'P 1'
#
loop_
_entity.id
_entity.type
_entity.pdbx_description
1 polymer ?
#
loop_
_entity_poly.entity_id
_entity_poly.type
_entity_poly.pdbx_seq_one_letter_code
_entity_poly.pdbx_strand_id
1 'polypeptide(L)'
;MVVMYRLPSSSTQAFFDEFDDLLEHLVMNSGQLLIIGDFDIHIDNAECTNSRNFMDLIHSYGLDQHVNTPTHRSGHTLDLAMTLRIDPHPHVTALDLTLSDHYAIVCFIDIQTPTQTSQPITYRSLKKIDCAQFIGDIIQSSLPQRTDLITHNTDTQLYVDLYDDVLSGLLDKHAPVKTGILPSQTKSPWYTDELRLLKQERRLCERRWMKTGLQPRAKENV
;
A
#
# COMPACT_ATOMS: atom_id res chain seq x y z
N MET A 1 -4.45 -5.16 12.51
CA MET A 1 -5.53 -4.69 13.40
C MET A 1 -6.58 -5.77 13.49
N VAL A 2 -6.96 -6.16 14.70
CA VAL A 2 -8.02 -7.12 15.00
C VAL A 2 -9.06 -6.40 15.85
N VAL A 3 -10.34 -6.59 15.52
CA VAL A 3 -11.46 -6.07 16.31
C VAL A 3 -12.17 -7.26 16.95
N MET A 4 -12.36 -7.20 18.26
CA MET A 4 -12.96 -8.28 19.04
C MET A 4 -14.24 -7.82 19.74
N TYR A 5 -15.14 -8.77 19.95
CA TYR A 5 -16.30 -8.57 20.80
C TYR A 5 -16.56 -9.86 21.57
N ARG A 6 -16.54 -9.79 22.90
CA ARG A 6 -16.91 -10.89 23.77
C ARG A 6 -18.33 -10.67 24.27
N LEU A 7 -19.20 -11.65 24.04
CA LEU A 7 -20.57 -11.59 24.53
C LEU A 7 -20.60 -11.73 26.08
N PRO A 8 -21.34 -10.88 26.82
CA PRO A 8 -21.38 -10.93 28.28
C PRO A 8 -21.86 -12.27 28.86
N SER A 9 -22.76 -12.94 28.14
CA SER A 9 -23.32 -14.23 28.55
C SER A 9 -22.41 -15.42 28.25
N SER A 10 -21.25 -15.20 27.63
CA SER A 10 -20.32 -16.27 27.26
C SER A 10 -19.47 -16.73 28.45
N SER A 11 -19.07 -18.00 28.43
CA SER A 11 -18.17 -18.56 29.44
C SER A 11 -16.81 -17.86 29.37
N THR A 12 -16.40 -17.23 30.48
CA THR A 12 -15.09 -16.57 30.56
C THR A 12 -13.94 -17.54 30.33
N GLN A 13 -14.04 -18.78 30.82
CA GLN A 13 -12.98 -19.77 30.62
C GLN A 13 -12.86 -20.17 29.15
N ALA A 14 -13.97 -20.45 28.49
CA ALA A 14 -13.95 -20.81 27.06
C ALA A 14 -13.39 -19.66 26.22
N PHE A 15 -13.74 -18.41 26.57
CA PHE A 15 -13.13 -17.25 25.94
C PHE A 15 -11.61 -17.18 26.16
N PHE A 16 -11.11 -17.44 27.37
CA PHE A 16 -9.66 -17.44 27.61
C PHE A 16 -8.95 -18.50 26.79
N ASP A 17 -9.51 -19.70 26.69
CA ASP A 17 -8.92 -20.79 25.89
C ASP A 17 -8.87 -20.39 24.40
N GLU A 18 -9.98 -19.87 23.84
CA GLU A 18 -10.03 -19.41 22.44
C GLU A 18 -9.14 -18.18 22.19
N PHE A 19 -9.03 -17.29 23.18
CA PHE A 19 -8.23 -16.08 23.08
C PHE A 19 -6.74 -16.39 23.17
N ASP A 20 -6.32 -17.36 24.00
CA ASP A 20 -4.95 -17.87 24.09
C ASP A 20 -4.48 -18.40 22.74
N ASP A 21 -5.28 -19.30 22.13
CA ASP A 21 -5.04 -19.82 20.79
C ASP A 21 -4.94 -18.68 19.76
N LEU A 22 -5.86 -17.70 19.81
CA LEU A 22 -5.84 -16.55 18.90
C LEU A 22 -4.58 -15.72 19.07
N LEU A 23 -4.16 -15.43 20.31
CA LEU A 23 -2.97 -14.64 20.60
C LEU A 23 -1.71 -15.33 20.08
N GLU A 24 -1.59 -16.65 20.23
CA GLU A 24 -0.47 -17.41 19.67
C GLU A 24 -0.35 -17.19 18.15
N HIS A 25 -1.46 -17.30 17.43
CA HIS A 25 -1.47 -17.09 15.99
C HIS A 25 -1.18 -15.63 15.60
N LEU A 26 -1.73 -14.66 16.33
CA LEU A 26 -1.58 -13.23 16.01
C LEU A 26 -0.15 -12.75 16.27
N VAL A 27 0.44 -13.10 17.41
CA VAL A 27 1.80 -12.66 17.77
C VAL A 27 2.84 -13.25 16.84
N MET A 28 2.69 -14.51 16.43
CA MET A 28 3.65 -15.17 15.53
C MET A 28 3.62 -14.66 14.08
N ASN A 29 2.48 -14.16 13.62
CA ASN A 29 2.29 -13.80 12.21
C ASN A 29 2.21 -12.28 11.95
N SER A 30 2.14 -11.46 12.99
CA SER A 30 1.99 -10.01 12.85
C SER A 30 3.32 -9.30 12.95
N GLY A 31 3.60 -8.37 12.02
CA GLY A 31 4.72 -7.43 12.17
C GLY A 31 4.45 -6.32 13.18
N GLN A 32 3.22 -5.78 13.16
CA GLN A 32 2.68 -4.85 14.15
C GLN A 32 1.26 -5.30 14.49
N LEU A 33 0.91 -5.33 15.77
CA LEU A 33 -0.36 -5.86 16.26
C LEU A 33 -1.10 -4.81 17.09
N LEU A 34 -2.35 -4.56 16.69
CA LEU A 34 -3.32 -3.77 17.44
C LEU A 34 -4.59 -4.61 17.58
N ILE A 35 -4.98 -4.88 18.82
CA ILE A 35 -6.23 -5.54 19.16
C ILE A 35 -7.11 -4.51 19.87
N ILE A 36 -8.32 -4.30 19.37
CA ILE A 36 -9.29 -3.38 19.96
C ILE A 36 -10.64 -4.06 20.08
N GLY A 37 -11.47 -3.67 21.04
CA GLY A 37 -12.80 -4.24 21.15
C GLY A 37 -13.43 -4.10 22.51
N ASP A 38 -14.67 -4.57 22.61
CA ASP A 38 -15.37 -4.73 23.88
C ASP A 38 -15.20 -6.17 24.37
N PHE A 39 -14.49 -6.30 25.48
CA PHE A 39 -14.16 -7.59 26.08
C PHE A 39 -15.14 -7.97 27.18
N ASP A 40 -15.96 -7.02 27.65
CA ASP A 40 -16.84 -7.20 28.80
C ASP A 40 -16.14 -7.84 30.01
N ILE A 41 -14.88 -7.47 30.24
CA ILE A 41 -14.07 -7.88 31.39
C ILE A 41 -13.70 -6.62 32.17
N HIS A 42 -14.08 -6.58 33.44
CA HIS A 42 -13.82 -5.46 34.35
C HIS A 42 -12.33 -5.35 34.72
N ILE A 43 -11.48 -4.88 33.81
CA ILE A 43 -10.04 -4.77 34.07
C ILE A 43 -9.71 -3.71 35.14
N ASP A 44 -10.65 -2.83 35.45
CA ASP A 44 -10.57 -1.85 36.54
C ASP A 44 -10.65 -2.48 37.94
N ASN A 45 -11.05 -3.75 38.06
CA ASN A 45 -11.20 -4.45 39.32
C ASN A 45 -10.03 -5.43 39.59
N ALA A 46 -9.03 -4.98 40.34
CA ALA A 46 -7.86 -5.80 40.70
C ALA A 46 -8.18 -7.01 41.61
N GLU A 47 -9.29 -6.98 42.35
CA GLU A 47 -9.71 -8.10 43.21
C GLU A 47 -10.36 -9.23 42.40
N CYS A 48 -10.81 -8.95 41.17
CA CYS A 48 -11.42 -9.92 40.29
C CYS A 48 -10.38 -10.91 39.73
N THR A 49 -10.57 -12.20 39.99
CA THR A 49 -9.70 -13.27 39.47
C THR A 49 -9.66 -13.27 37.94
N ASN A 50 -10.80 -13.07 37.27
CA ASN A 50 -10.86 -13.04 35.81
C ASN A 50 -10.05 -11.87 35.23
N SER A 51 -10.12 -10.69 35.87
CA SER A 51 -9.37 -9.52 35.44
C SER A 51 -7.86 -9.74 35.59
N ARG A 52 -7.42 -10.33 36.72
CA ARG A 52 -6.01 -10.70 36.93
C ARG A 52 -5.54 -11.74 35.90
N ASN A 53 -6.29 -12.81 35.73
CA ASN A 53 -5.96 -13.87 34.76
C ASN A 53 -5.88 -13.31 33.32
N PHE A 54 -6.79 -12.41 32.95
CA PHE A 54 -6.78 -11.77 31.63
C PHE A 54 -5.53 -10.88 31.45
N MET A 55 -5.21 -10.05 32.46
CA MET A 55 -4.01 -9.21 32.42
C MET A 55 -2.73 -10.04 32.37
N ASP A 56 -2.65 -11.12 33.15
CA ASP A 56 -1.52 -12.06 33.15
C ASP A 56 -1.37 -12.75 31.79
N LEU A 57 -2.48 -13.14 31.16
CA LEU A 57 -2.52 -13.72 29.83
C LEU A 57 -1.98 -12.76 28.78
N ILE A 58 -2.51 -11.54 28.67
CA ILE A 58 -2.02 -10.59 27.66
C ILE A 58 -0.55 -10.21 27.89
N HIS A 59 -0.12 -10.10 29.16
CA HIS A 59 1.26 -9.81 29.51
C HIS A 59 2.21 -10.96 29.15
N SER A 60 1.76 -12.23 29.22
CA SER A 60 2.57 -13.39 28.84
C SER A 60 2.91 -13.39 27.35
N TYR A 61 2.01 -12.86 26.51
CA TYR A 61 2.21 -12.63 25.08
C TYR A 61 2.92 -11.30 24.77
N GLY A 62 3.36 -10.56 25.79
CA GLY A 62 4.05 -9.28 25.64
C GLY A 62 3.16 -8.16 25.11
N LEU A 63 1.85 -8.24 25.31
CA LEU A 63 0.90 -7.17 24.99
C LEU A 63 0.76 -6.23 26.20
N ASP A 64 0.55 -4.94 25.92
CA ASP A 64 0.15 -3.94 26.89
C ASP A 64 -1.22 -3.38 26.51
N GLN A 65 -2.06 -3.20 27.53
CA GLN A 65 -3.37 -2.54 27.43
C GLN A 65 -3.21 -1.05 27.72
N HIS A 66 -3.86 -0.21 26.91
CA HIS A 66 -3.64 1.24 26.91
C HIS A 66 -4.83 2.09 27.38
N VAL A 67 -6.01 1.50 27.58
CA VAL A 67 -7.20 2.24 28.04
C VAL A 67 -7.20 2.28 29.58
N ASN A 68 -6.93 3.45 30.14
CA ASN A 68 -6.83 3.67 31.59
C ASN A 68 -8.00 4.48 32.19
N THR A 69 -9.01 4.80 31.37
CA THR A 69 -10.20 5.55 31.78
C THR A 69 -11.44 4.68 31.64
N PRO A 70 -12.51 4.94 32.42
CA PRO A 70 -13.79 4.29 32.22
C PRO A 70 -14.24 4.40 30.76
N THR A 71 -14.78 3.30 30.23
CA THR A 71 -15.32 3.21 28.86
C THR A 71 -16.84 3.06 28.86
N HIS A 72 -17.43 2.84 30.03
CA HIS A 72 -18.86 2.72 30.23
C HIS A 72 -19.36 3.75 31.24
N ARG A 73 -20.60 4.25 31.09
CA ARG A 73 -21.22 5.24 32.01
C ARG A 73 -21.27 4.79 33.47
N SER A 74 -21.27 3.48 33.71
CA SER A 74 -21.22 2.90 35.07
C SER A 74 -19.84 3.00 35.74
N GLY A 75 -18.83 3.54 35.05
CA GLY A 75 -17.49 3.73 35.60
C GLY A 75 -16.52 2.57 35.38
N HIS A 76 -16.89 1.58 34.55
CA HIS A 76 -16.07 0.41 34.25
C HIS A 76 -15.26 0.57 32.97
N THR A 77 -14.17 -0.18 32.88
CA THR A 77 -13.30 -0.25 31.70
C THR A 77 -13.49 -1.62 31.07
N LEU A 78 -14.28 -1.69 30.00
CA LEU A 78 -14.66 -2.93 29.31
C LEU A 78 -14.12 -2.96 27.88
N ASP A 79 -14.01 -1.79 27.27
CA ASP A 79 -13.45 -1.58 25.93
C ASP A 79 -11.94 -1.42 26.03
N LEU A 80 -11.19 -2.27 25.34
CA LEU A 80 -9.73 -2.35 25.46
C LEU A 80 -9.06 -2.03 24.13
N ALA A 81 -7.87 -1.44 24.23
CA ALA A 81 -6.94 -1.28 23.12
C ALA A 81 -5.58 -1.80 23.57
N MET A 82 -5.03 -2.77 22.83
CA MET A 82 -3.82 -3.49 23.19
C MET A 82 -2.85 -3.56 22.01
N THR A 83 -1.57 -3.39 22.28
CA THR A 83 -0.48 -3.54 21.30
C THR A 83 0.66 -4.37 21.87
N LEU A 84 1.54 -4.90 21.02
CA LEU A 84 2.78 -5.49 21.50
C LEU A 84 3.65 -4.42 22.17
N ARG A 85 4.38 -4.79 23.22
CA ARG A 85 5.35 -3.92 23.92
C ARG A 85 6.43 -3.33 23.01
N ILE A 86 6.73 -4.04 21.92
CA ILE A 86 7.72 -3.61 20.91
C ILE A 86 7.13 -2.63 19.89
N ASP A 87 5.81 -2.50 19.82
CA ASP A 87 5.13 -1.66 18.85
C ASP A 87 4.99 -0.21 19.36
N PRO A 88 4.75 0.76 18.45
CA PRO A 88 4.41 2.12 18.84
C PRO A 88 3.19 2.15 19.75
N HIS A 89 3.32 2.79 20.91
CA HIS A 89 2.24 2.87 21.88
C HIS A 89 1.19 3.88 21.41
N PRO A 90 -0.09 3.50 21.34
CA PRO A 90 -1.16 4.42 20.99
C PRO A 90 -1.33 5.49 22.07
N HIS A 91 -1.68 6.71 21.64
CA HIS A 91 -2.35 7.64 22.53
C HIS A 91 -3.85 7.34 22.53
N VAL A 92 -4.42 7.03 23.68
CA VAL A 92 -5.81 6.57 23.81
C VAL A 92 -6.64 7.56 24.62
N THR A 93 -7.85 7.85 24.14
CA THR A 93 -8.81 8.73 24.81
C THR A 93 -10.22 8.16 24.71
N ALA A 94 -11.01 8.32 25.78
CA ALA A 94 -12.44 8.00 25.77
C ALA A 94 -13.26 9.27 25.48
N LEU A 95 -14.22 9.16 24.57
CA LEU A 95 -15.09 10.26 24.15
C LEU A 95 -16.56 9.90 24.40
N ASP A 96 -17.23 10.66 25.27
CA ASP A 96 -18.68 10.55 25.44
C ASP A 96 -19.41 11.20 24.26
N LEU A 97 -19.94 10.38 23.37
CA LEU A 97 -20.75 10.83 22.23
C LEU A 97 -22.22 11.07 22.60
N THR A 98 -22.66 10.74 23.82
CA THR A 98 -24.06 10.82 24.29
C THR A 98 -25.06 9.96 23.50
N LEU A 99 -24.58 9.05 22.65
CA LEU A 99 -25.38 8.15 21.80
C LEU A 99 -25.58 6.75 22.40
N SER A 100 -24.74 6.37 23.36
CA SER A 100 -24.73 5.06 24.03
C SER A 100 -24.26 5.23 25.49
N ASP A 101 -24.43 4.17 26.27
CA ASP A 101 -23.82 3.89 27.56
C ASP A 101 -22.31 3.58 27.47
N HIS A 102 -21.79 3.20 26.30
CA HIS A 102 -20.36 3.14 26.01
C HIS A 102 -19.82 4.48 25.50
N TYR A 103 -18.57 4.77 25.87
CA TYR A 103 -17.76 5.85 25.33
C TYR A 103 -16.96 5.36 24.13
N ALA A 104 -16.81 6.21 23.12
CA ALA A 104 -16.00 5.89 21.97
C ALA A 104 -14.51 5.96 22.34
N ILE A 105 -13.80 4.84 22.16
CA ILE A 105 -12.35 4.79 22.34
C ILE A 105 -11.65 5.24 21.06
N VAL A 106 -10.89 6.33 21.17
CA VAL A 106 -10.13 6.92 20.07
C VAL A 106 -8.65 6.65 20.33
N CYS A 107 -8.02 5.95 19.38
CA CYS A 107 -6.61 5.58 19.43
C CYS A 107 -5.84 6.29 18.31
N PHE A 108 -4.77 7.00 18.67
CA PHE A 108 -3.83 7.61 17.73
C PHE A 108 -2.54 6.80 17.73
N ILE A 109 -2.15 6.26 16.57
CA ILE A 109 -0.95 5.42 16.41
C ILE A 109 -0.09 5.99 15.31
N ASP A 110 1.17 6.25 15.63
CA ASP A 110 2.17 6.69 14.67
C ASP A 110 2.76 5.47 13.95
N ILE A 111 2.17 5.13 12.80
CA ILE A 111 2.66 4.06 11.93
C ILE A 111 3.68 4.66 10.96
N GLN A 112 4.91 4.16 11.00
CA GLN A 112 5.89 4.51 9.98
C GLN A 112 5.50 3.90 8.64
N THR A 113 4.97 4.73 7.73
CA THR A 113 4.76 4.30 6.36
C THR A 113 6.10 4.17 5.66
N PRO A 114 6.40 3.06 4.98
CA PRO A 114 7.62 2.95 4.20
C PRO A 114 7.66 4.10 3.20
N THR A 115 8.75 4.87 3.24
CA THR A 115 8.94 5.99 2.32
C THR A 115 8.97 5.42 0.91
N GLN A 116 8.08 5.90 0.04
CA GLN A 116 8.13 5.55 -1.38
C GLN A 116 9.47 6.04 -1.92
N THR A 117 10.41 5.12 -2.11
CA THR A 117 11.69 5.46 -2.73
C THR A 117 11.39 5.82 -4.17
N SER A 118 11.70 7.04 -4.59
CA SER A 118 11.58 7.37 -6.00
C SER A 118 12.91 7.08 -6.68
N GLN A 119 12.87 6.37 -7.80
CA GLN A 119 14.09 6.03 -8.54
C GLN A 119 14.23 7.00 -9.71
N PRO A 120 15.42 7.59 -9.94
CA PRO A 120 15.68 8.35 -11.14
C PRO A 120 15.64 7.39 -12.33
N ILE A 121 14.82 7.71 -13.32
CA ILE A 121 14.78 6.99 -14.60
C ILE A 121 15.22 7.93 -15.71
N THR A 122 15.98 7.41 -16.65
CA THR A 122 16.31 8.10 -17.90
C THR A 122 15.38 7.63 -19.00
N TYR A 123 14.78 8.56 -19.74
CA TYR A 123 13.90 8.24 -20.85
C TYR A 123 14.07 9.23 -22.01
N ARG A 124 13.64 8.82 -23.21
CA ARG A 124 13.57 9.66 -24.40
C ARG A 124 12.12 9.83 -24.82
N SER A 125 11.73 11.04 -25.22
CA SER A 125 10.37 11.33 -25.70
C SER A 125 10.20 10.95 -27.17
N LEU A 126 10.40 9.68 -27.54
CA LEU A 126 10.43 9.24 -28.95
C LEU A 126 9.15 9.58 -29.72
N LYS A 127 7.99 9.57 -29.05
CA LYS A 127 6.69 9.94 -29.65
C LYS A 127 6.58 11.41 -30.06
N LYS A 128 7.51 12.26 -29.61
CA LYS A 128 7.55 13.70 -29.92
C LYS A 128 8.57 14.04 -31.00
N ILE A 129 9.26 13.06 -31.56
CA ILE A 129 10.19 13.29 -32.67
C ILE A 129 9.38 13.78 -33.88
N ASP A 130 9.81 14.87 -34.48
CA ASP A 130 9.34 15.27 -35.80
C ASP A 130 9.99 14.35 -36.84
N CYS A 131 9.21 13.40 -37.34
CA CYS A 131 9.71 12.42 -38.29
C CYS A 131 10.25 13.06 -39.57
N ALA A 132 9.68 14.18 -40.04
CA ALA A 132 10.11 14.80 -41.28
C ALA A 132 11.48 15.45 -41.12
N GLN A 133 11.71 16.16 -40.01
CA GLN A 133 13.03 16.73 -39.71
C GLN A 133 14.07 15.65 -39.42
N PHE A 134 13.70 14.60 -38.69
CA PHE A 134 14.61 13.49 -38.39
C PHE A 134 15.09 12.78 -39.66
N ILE A 135 14.17 12.48 -40.59
CA ILE A 135 14.51 11.89 -41.89
C ILE A 135 15.40 12.85 -42.70
N GLY A 136 15.07 14.15 -42.72
CA GLY A 136 15.87 15.16 -43.41
C GLY A 136 17.32 15.20 -42.91
N ASP A 137 17.50 15.19 -41.58
CA ASP A 137 18.83 15.19 -40.97
C ASP A 137 19.62 13.88 -41.24
N ILE A 138 18.96 12.72 -41.32
CA ILE A 138 19.61 11.47 -41.72
C ILE A 138 20.16 11.58 -43.15
N ILE A 139 19.36 12.10 -44.08
CA ILE A 139 19.76 12.26 -45.48
C ILE A 139 20.93 13.24 -45.62
N GLN A 140 20.96 14.29 -44.78
CA GLN A 140 22.05 15.28 -44.77
C GLN A 140 23.30 14.83 -44.01
N SER A 141 23.21 13.74 -43.24
CA SER A 141 24.33 13.21 -42.46
C SER A 141 25.42 12.60 -43.34
N SER A 142 26.52 12.19 -42.71
CA SER A 142 27.63 11.50 -43.38
C SER A 142 27.29 10.06 -43.81
N LEU A 143 26.13 9.51 -43.42
CA LEU A 143 25.72 8.13 -43.76
C LEU A 143 25.55 7.92 -45.27
N PRO A 144 24.81 8.76 -46.02
CA PRO A 144 24.61 8.56 -47.46
C PRO A 144 25.78 9.05 -48.33
N GLN A 145 26.69 9.84 -47.74
CA GLN A 145 27.78 10.51 -48.45
C GLN A 145 29.09 9.72 -48.43
N ARG A 146 29.15 8.59 -47.72
CA ARG A 146 30.35 7.75 -47.55
C ARG A 146 30.19 6.36 -48.17
N THR A 147 29.26 6.23 -49.11
CA THR A 147 29.00 5.01 -49.88
C THR A 147 30.21 4.59 -50.73
N ASP A 148 31.10 5.53 -51.01
CA ASP A 148 32.33 5.42 -51.80
C ASP A 148 33.50 4.80 -51.03
N LEU A 149 33.41 4.66 -49.69
CA LEU A 149 34.34 3.85 -48.89
C LEU A 149 33.97 2.37 -48.86
N ILE A 150 32.73 2.02 -49.23
CA ILE A 150 32.15 0.66 -49.17
C ILE A 150 32.84 -0.30 -50.16
N THR A 151 33.44 0.23 -51.23
CA THR A 151 34.10 -0.58 -52.26
C THR A 151 35.54 -1.00 -51.94
N HIS A 152 36.20 -0.39 -50.93
CA HIS A 152 37.64 -0.57 -50.75
C HIS A 152 38.13 -0.83 -49.31
N ASN A 153 37.27 -0.80 -48.29
CA ASN A 153 37.70 -1.01 -46.90
C ASN A 153 36.95 -2.17 -46.22
N THR A 154 37.69 -3.17 -45.73
CA THR A 154 37.17 -4.41 -45.14
C THR A 154 36.97 -4.35 -43.62
N ASP A 155 37.25 -3.21 -42.98
CA ASP A 155 37.12 -3.08 -41.53
C ASP A 155 35.69 -2.77 -41.10
N THR A 156 34.94 -3.82 -40.77
CA THR A 156 33.54 -3.77 -40.33
C THR A 156 33.33 -2.87 -39.11
N GLN A 157 34.32 -2.75 -38.21
CA GLN A 157 34.17 -2.03 -36.95
C GLN A 157 33.98 -0.52 -37.18
N LEU A 158 34.74 0.06 -38.11
CA LEU A 158 34.64 1.49 -38.45
C LEU A 158 33.25 1.88 -38.97
N TYR A 159 32.53 0.95 -39.59
CA TYR A 159 31.18 1.19 -40.09
C TYR A 159 30.12 1.13 -38.99
N VAL A 160 30.29 0.20 -38.04
CA VAL A 160 29.41 0.11 -36.86
C VAL A 160 29.56 1.38 -36.03
N ASP A 161 30.80 1.81 -35.77
CA ASP A 161 31.10 3.01 -35.01
C ASP A 161 30.49 4.26 -35.69
N LEU A 162 30.68 4.40 -37.01
CA LEU A 162 30.07 5.52 -37.76
C LEU A 162 28.54 5.52 -37.69
N TYR A 163 27.93 4.34 -37.80
CA TYR A 163 26.48 4.21 -37.74
C TYR A 163 25.94 4.59 -36.36
N ASP A 164 26.54 4.03 -35.32
CA ASP A 164 26.14 4.27 -33.93
C ASP A 164 26.38 5.72 -33.52
N ASP A 165 27.51 6.33 -33.91
CA ASP A 165 27.82 7.73 -33.61
C ASP A 165 26.83 8.70 -34.26
N VAL A 166 26.57 8.52 -35.57
CA VAL A 166 25.68 9.42 -36.31
C VAL A 166 24.25 9.28 -35.81
N LEU A 167 23.73 8.06 -35.68
CA LEU A 167 22.35 7.87 -35.24
C LEU A 167 22.15 8.22 -33.77
N SER A 168 23.12 7.94 -32.89
CA SER A 168 23.04 8.37 -31.48
C SER A 168 23.02 9.89 -31.38
N GLY A 169 23.88 10.59 -32.13
CA GLY A 169 23.90 12.05 -32.18
C GLY A 169 22.59 12.65 -32.71
N LEU A 170 22.02 12.06 -33.77
CA LEU A 170 20.71 12.48 -34.29
C LEU A 170 19.58 12.19 -33.30
N LEU A 171 19.63 11.04 -32.62
CA LEU A 171 18.66 10.69 -31.59
C LEU A 171 18.75 11.62 -30.38
N ASP A 172 19.96 12.05 -29.99
CA ASP A 172 20.18 13.06 -28.96
C ASP A 172 19.66 14.44 -29.37
N LYS A 173 19.83 14.83 -30.63
CA LYS A 173 19.29 16.08 -31.18
C LYS A 173 17.75 16.12 -31.13
N HIS A 174 17.09 15.04 -31.55
CA HIS A 174 15.62 15.00 -31.73
C HIS A 174 14.87 14.50 -30.50
N ALA A 175 15.48 13.65 -29.68
CA ALA A 175 14.89 13.11 -28.46
C ALA A 175 15.95 12.97 -27.37
N PRO A 176 16.44 14.10 -26.81
CA PRO A 176 17.48 14.09 -25.79
C PRO A 176 17.06 13.26 -24.57
N VAL A 177 18.05 12.65 -23.91
CA VAL A 177 17.84 11.93 -22.66
C VAL A 177 17.30 12.90 -21.61
N LYS A 178 16.19 12.52 -20.99
CA LYS A 178 15.59 13.25 -19.87
C LYS A 178 15.62 12.37 -18.64
N THR A 179 15.90 12.99 -17.50
CA THR A 179 15.77 12.33 -16.20
C THR A 179 14.41 12.68 -15.62
N GLY A 180 13.67 11.65 -15.22
CA GLY A 180 12.41 11.77 -14.51
C GLY A 180 12.48 11.02 -13.20
N ILE A 181 11.54 11.32 -12.31
CA ILE A 181 11.36 10.63 -11.04
C ILE A 181 10.17 9.69 -11.21
N LEU A 182 10.40 8.37 -11.13
CA LEU A 182 9.33 7.41 -11.08
C LEU A 182 9.14 6.95 -9.62
N PRO A 183 7.93 7.01 -9.06
CA PRO A 183 7.65 6.43 -7.76
C PRO A 183 7.96 4.92 -7.84
N SER A 184 8.76 4.38 -6.91
CA SER A 184 8.87 2.93 -6.77
C SER A 184 7.49 2.39 -6.42
N GLN A 185 6.92 1.66 -7.37
CA GLN A 185 5.67 0.98 -7.16
C GLN A 185 6.00 -0.39 -6.57
N THR A 186 5.76 -0.57 -5.28
CA THR A 186 5.68 -1.93 -4.71
C THR A 186 4.55 -2.65 -5.44
N LYS A 187 4.87 -3.78 -6.08
CA LYS A 187 3.85 -4.64 -6.70
C LYS A 187 2.92 -5.12 -5.59
N SER A 188 1.68 -4.64 -5.57
CA SER A 188 0.67 -5.11 -4.64
C SER A 188 0.32 -6.56 -5.01
N PRO A 189 0.60 -7.56 -4.16
CA PRO A 189 0.38 -8.97 -4.50
C PRO A 189 -1.07 -9.29 -4.83
N TRP A 190 -1.99 -8.53 -4.24
CA TRP A 190 -3.43 -8.64 -4.47
C TRP A 190 -3.90 -7.93 -5.75
N TYR A 191 -3.09 -7.10 -6.40
CA TYR A 191 -3.47 -6.37 -7.61
C TYR A 191 -3.12 -7.17 -8.87
N THR A 192 -4.00 -8.12 -9.19
CA THR A 192 -3.85 -9.03 -10.34
C THR A 192 -4.11 -8.34 -11.68
N ASP A 193 -3.67 -8.97 -12.77
CA ASP A 193 -3.97 -8.51 -14.12
C ASP A 193 -5.48 -8.46 -14.41
N GLU A 194 -6.25 -9.37 -13.82
CA GLU A 194 -7.71 -9.37 -13.91
C GLU A 194 -8.30 -8.09 -13.30
N LEU A 195 -7.91 -7.74 -12.07
CA LEU A 195 -8.33 -6.48 -11.44
C LEU A 195 -7.89 -5.25 -12.23
N ARG A 196 -6.71 -5.31 -12.88
CA ARG A 196 -6.23 -4.27 -13.78
C ARG A 196 -7.16 -4.11 -14.99
N LEU A 197 -7.58 -5.20 -15.63
CA LEU A 197 -8.50 -5.19 -16.76
C LEU A 197 -9.89 -4.67 -16.36
N LEU A 198 -10.45 -5.16 -15.26
CA LEU A 198 -11.74 -4.68 -14.73
C LEU A 198 -11.72 -3.18 -14.42
N LYS A 199 -10.62 -2.68 -13.83
CA LYS A 199 -10.45 -1.24 -13.56
C LYS A 199 -10.34 -0.43 -14.86
N GLN A 200 -9.71 -0.96 -15.91
CA GLN A 200 -9.65 -0.32 -17.21
C GLN A 200 -11.04 -0.25 -17.87
N GLU A 201 -11.80 -1.35 -17.86
CA GLU A 201 -13.16 -1.39 -18.40
C GLU A 201 -14.07 -0.40 -17.68
N ARG A 202 -14.03 -0.39 -16.34
CA ARG A 202 -14.75 0.59 -15.52
C ARG A 202 -14.44 2.03 -15.95
N ARG A 203 -13.15 2.37 -16.12
CA ARG A 203 -12.72 3.73 -16.56
C ARG A 203 -13.17 4.05 -17.98
N LEU A 204 -13.24 3.07 -18.88
CA LEU A 204 -13.76 3.26 -20.24
C LEU A 204 -15.26 3.55 -20.20
N CYS A 205 -16.03 2.79 -19.43
CA CYS A 205 -17.46 3.02 -19.22
C CYS A 205 -17.71 4.38 -18.57
N GLU A 206 -16.95 4.75 -17.55
CA GLU A 206 -17.02 6.06 -16.88
C GLU A 206 -16.74 7.21 -17.86
N ARG A 207 -15.69 7.13 -18.67
CA ARG A 207 -15.39 8.14 -19.71
C ARG A 207 -16.48 8.24 -20.77
N ARG A 208 -17.06 7.09 -21.16
CA ARG A 208 -18.20 7.07 -22.10
C ARG A 208 -19.40 7.77 -21.48
N TRP A 209 -19.77 7.41 -20.24
CA TRP A 209 -20.88 8.03 -19.53
C TRP A 209 -20.68 9.54 -19.35
N MET A 210 -19.49 9.99 -18.92
CA MET A 210 -19.14 11.42 -18.81
C MET A 210 -19.31 12.17 -20.14
N LYS A 211 -19.05 11.50 -21.27
CA LYS A 211 -19.14 12.10 -22.60
C LYS A 211 -20.54 12.04 -23.21
N THR A 212 -21.34 11.01 -22.90
CA THR A 212 -22.62 10.74 -23.58
C THR A 212 -23.85 10.85 -22.69
N GLY A 213 -23.70 10.93 -21.36
CA GLY A 213 -24.81 10.92 -20.39
C GLY A 213 -25.60 9.61 -20.31
N LEU A 214 -25.27 8.60 -21.13
CA LEU A 214 -25.98 7.33 -21.22
C LEU A 214 -25.37 6.30 -20.27
N GLN A 215 -26.22 5.63 -19.47
CA GLN A 215 -25.76 4.54 -18.60
C GLN A 215 -25.17 3.38 -19.43
N PRO A 216 -24.05 2.77 -18.99
CA PRO A 216 -23.52 1.58 -19.64
C PRO A 216 -24.52 0.42 -19.51
N ARG A 217 -24.88 -0.22 -20.63
CA ARG A 217 -25.67 -1.47 -20.62
C ARG A 217 -24.88 -2.52 -19.85
N ALA A 218 -25.46 -3.03 -18.75
CA ALA A 218 -24.94 -4.21 -18.08
C ALA A 218 -24.87 -5.35 -19.09
N LYS A 219 -23.69 -5.96 -19.24
CA LYS A 219 -23.59 -7.25 -19.90
C LYS A 219 -24.06 -8.28 -18.88
N GLU A 220 -25.27 -8.79 -19.05
CA GLU A 220 -25.68 -10.04 -18.43
C GLU A 220 -24.79 -11.14 -19.00
N ASN A 221 -23.94 -11.71 -18.14
CA ASN A 221 -23.22 -12.93 -18.46
C ASN A 221 -24.22 -14.09 -18.34
N VAL A 222 -24.53 -14.71 -19.48
CA VAL A 222 -25.17 -16.03 -19.56
C VAL A 222 -24.12 -17.11 -19.35
#